data_AF-A0A536JPU6-F1
#
_entry.id   AF-A0A536JPU6-F1
#
_cell.length_a   1.000
_cell.length_b   1.000
_cell.length_c   1.000
_cell.angle_alpha   90.00
_cell.angle_beta   90.00
_cell.angle_gamma   90.00
#
_symmetry.space_group_name_H-M   'P 1'
#
loop_
_entity.id
_entity.type
_entity.pdbx_description
1 polymer ?
#
loop_
_entity_poly.entity_id
_entity_poly.type
_entity_poly.pdbx_seq_one_letter_code
_entity_poly.pdbx_strand_id
1 'polypeptide(L)' 'MTDLIAEVALETVRGWPDLALGTRTARPKAWGALAAHGVTALRERLGRTPTDVERRALWAALWREAQRPP' A
#
# COMPACT_ATOMS: atom_id res chain seq x y z
N MET A 1 -14.36 -6.82 0.72
CA MET A 1 -12.93 -7.01 1.09
C MET A 1 -12.01 -6.33 0.09
N THR A 2 -12.16 -6.61 -1.22
CA THR A 2 -11.39 -5.96 -2.29
C THR A 2 -11.51 -4.43 -2.25
N ASP A 3 -12.70 -3.91 -1.96
CA ASP A 3 -12.94 -2.46 -1.89
C ASP A 3 -12.17 -1.80 -0.75
N LEU A 4 -12.18 -2.40 0.45
CA LEU A 4 -11.39 -1.92 1.60
C LEU A 4 -9.89 -1.90 1.29
N ILE A 5 -9.38 -2.97 0.66
CA ILE A 5 -7.96 -3.06 0.30
C ILE A 5 -7.58 -1.99 -0.74
N ALA A 6 -8.46 -1.73 -1.71
CA ALA A 6 -8.25 -0.69 -2.70
C ALA A 6 -8.29 0.72 -2.08
N GLU A 7 -9.23 0.97 -1.16
CA GLU A 7 -9.33 2.23 -0.40
C GLU A 7 -8.04 2.46 0.41
N VAL A 8 -7.61 1.46 1.20
CA VAL A 8 -6.38 1.56 2.00
C VAL A 8 -5.16 1.79 1.11
N ALA A 9 -5.06 1.13 -0.05
CA ALA A 9 -3.95 1.33 -0.98
C ALA A 9 -3.91 2.76 -1.52
N LEU A 10 -5.07 3.29 -1.94
CA LEU A 10 -5.21 4.67 -2.43
C LEU A 10 -4.84 5.69 -1.34
N GLU A 11 -5.38 5.53 -0.14
CA GLU A 11 -5.09 6.40 1.01
C GLU A 11 -3.61 6.35 1.38
N THR A 12 -2.99 5.17 1.37
CA THR A 12 -1.57 5.00 1.69
C THR A 12 -0.69 5.73 0.67
N VAL A 13 -0.96 5.59 -0.63
CA VAL A 13 -0.21 6.28 -1.69
C VAL A 13 -0.37 7.79 -1.58
N ARG A 14 -1.58 8.28 -1.29
CA ARG A 14 -1.84 9.71 -1.07
C ARG A 14 -1.18 10.27 0.19
N GLY A 15 -1.11 9.47 1.27
CA GLY A 15 -0.45 9.86 2.51
C GLY A 15 1.08 9.87 2.40
N TRP A 16 1.65 9.11 1.46
CA TRP A 16 3.10 8.95 1.29
C TRP A 16 3.56 9.14 -0.17
N PRO A 17 3.37 10.32 -0.77
CA PRO A 17 3.68 10.57 -2.18
C PRO A 17 5.17 10.40 -2.51
N ASP A 18 6.09 10.70 -1.58
CA ASP A 18 7.53 10.47 -1.75
C ASP A 18 7.89 8.96 -1.81
N LEU A 19 7.19 8.14 -1.03
CA LEU A 19 7.38 6.68 -1.07
C LEU A 19 6.78 6.08 -2.34
N ALA A 20 5.64 6.60 -2.81
CA ALA A 20 5.05 6.22 -4.08
C ALA A 20 5.97 6.59 -5.26
N LEU A 21 6.48 7.83 -5.31
CA LEU A 21 7.47 8.24 -6.30
C LEU A 21 8.73 7.38 -6.23
N GLY A 22 9.27 7.18 -5.04
CA GLY A 22 10.44 6.32 -4.84
C GLY A 22 10.21 4.88 -5.28
N THR A 23 9.00 4.35 -5.10
CA THR A 23 8.62 3.03 -5.61
C THR A 23 8.67 3.00 -7.14
N ARG A 24 8.08 4.01 -7.80
CA ARG A 24 8.10 4.13 -9.27
C ARG A 24 9.52 4.24 -9.84
N THR A 25 10.39 4.98 -9.16
CA THR A 25 11.76 5.22 -9.61
C THR A 25 12.76 4.21 -9.08
N ALA A 26 12.29 3.08 -8.53
CA ALA A 26 13.12 2.01 -7.95
C ALA A 26 14.12 2.50 -6.87
N ARG A 27 13.77 3.54 -6.11
CA ARG A 27 14.55 4.00 -4.96
C ARG A 27 14.62 2.88 -3.91
N PRO A 28 15.82 2.49 -3.45
CA PRO A 28 15.97 1.50 -2.39
C PRO A 28 15.11 1.83 -1.17
N LYS A 29 14.49 0.80 -0.57
CA LYS A 29 13.63 0.88 0.62
C LYS A 29 12.28 1.60 0.46
N ALA A 30 12.03 2.32 -0.63
CA ALA A 30 10.77 3.04 -0.83
C ALA A 30 9.56 2.08 -0.86
N TRP A 31 9.65 1.00 -1.63
CA TRP A 31 8.60 -0.03 -1.70
C TRP A 31 8.35 -0.68 -0.33
N GLY A 32 9.42 -1.08 0.37
CA GLY A 32 9.30 -1.72 1.67
C GLY A 32 8.62 -0.84 2.71
N ALA A 33 8.96 0.45 2.73
CA ALA A 33 8.32 1.43 3.61
C ALA A 33 6.84 1.65 3.23
N LEU A 34 6.53 1.84 1.95
CA LEU A 34 5.16 2.02 1.47
C LEU A 34 4.27 0.81 1.81
N ALA A 35 4.78 -0.40 1.58
CA ALA A 35 4.10 -1.64 1.90
C ALA A 35 3.85 -1.80 3.41
N ALA A 36 4.81 -1.38 4.25
CA ALA A 36 4.66 -1.42 5.71
C ALA A 36 3.57 -0.45 6.21
N HIS A 37 3.50 0.76 5.65
CA HIS A 37 2.43 1.71 5.95
C HIS A 37 1.05 1.15 5.58
N GLY A 38 0.91 0.59 4.37
CA GLY A 38 -0.35 0.01 3.94
C GLY A 38 -0.79 -1.19 4.80
N VAL A 39 0.15 -2.06 5.21
CA VAL A 39 -0.17 -3.21 6.08
C VAL A 39 -0.61 -2.74 7.46
N THR A 40 0.01 -1.68 7.98
CA THR A 40 -0.37 -1.07 9.26
C THR A 40 -1.78 -0.49 9.20
N ALA A 41 -2.07 0.30 8.16
CA ALA A 41 -3.39 0.88 7.93
C ALA A 41 -4.48 -0.20 7.74
N LEU A 42 -4.19 -1.26 6.97
CA LEU A 42 -5.13 -2.37 6.79
C LEU A 42 -5.39 -3.11 8.11
N ARG A 43 -4.36 -3.33 8.93
CA ARG A 43 -4.50 -3.94 10.26
C ARG A 43 -5.40 -3.11 11.18
N GLU A 44 -5.25 -1.79 11.16
CA GLU A 44 -6.08 -0.86 11.93
C GLU A 44 -7.54 -0.93 11.50
N ARG A 45 -7.81 -0.89 10.19
CA ARG A 45 -9.18 -1.01 9.65
C ARG A 45 -9.83 -2.37 9.93
N LEU A 46 -9.05 -3.45 9.94
CA LEU A 46 -9.56 -4.81 10.20
C LEU A 46 -9.72 -5.13 11.70
N GLY A 47 -9.03 -4.40 12.58
CA GLY A 47 -8.94 -4.75 14.01
C GLY A 47 -8.19 -6.06 14.28
N ARG A 48 -7.50 -6.62 13.28
CA ARG A 48 -6.74 -7.88 13.35
C ARG A 48 -5.60 -7.88 12.35
N THR A 49 -4.66 -8.80 12.53
CA THR A 49 -3.59 -9.03 11.55
C THR A 49 -4.18 -9.47 10.20
N PRO A 50 -3.76 -8.86 9.07
CA PRO A 50 -4.14 -9.31 7.74
C PRO A 50 -3.60 -10.72 7.47
N THR A 51 -4.43 -11.55 6.85
CA THR A 51 -4.01 -12.85 6.30
C THR A 51 -2.99 -12.67 5.18
N ASP A 52 -2.30 -13.74 4.80
CA ASP A 52 -1.34 -13.66 3.69
C ASP A 52 -1.99 -13.28 2.36
N VAL A 53 -3.22 -13.78 2.12
CA VAL A 53 -4.01 -13.44 0.93
C VAL A 53 -4.35 -11.95 0.91
N GLU A 54 -4.82 -11.40 2.03
CA GLU A 54 -5.13 -9.97 2.15
C GLU A 54 -3.88 -9.09 1.99
N ARG A 55 -2.75 -9.51 2.56
CA ARG A 55 -1.47 -8.81 2.42
C ARG A 55 -0.97 -8.80 0.97
N ARG A 56 -1.04 -9.93 0.25
CA ARG A 56 -0.68 -9.98 -1.18
C ARG A 56 -1.61 -9.13 -2.04
N ALA A 57 -2.91 -9.16 -1.77
CA ALA A 57 -3.90 -8.32 -2.46
C ALA A 57 -3.62 -6.83 -2.23
N LEU A 58 -3.28 -6.44 -1.01
CA LEU A 58 -2.86 -5.09 -0.67
C LEU A 58 -1.58 -4.67 -1.40
N TRP A 59 -0.55 -5.51 -1.42
CA TRP A 59 0.67 -5.20 -2.15
C TRP A 59 0.41 -5.01 -3.65
N ALA A 60 -0.41 -5.86 -4.25
CA ALA A 60 -0.81 -5.69 -5.65
C ALA A 60 -1.55 -4.36 -5.88
N ALA A 61 -2.44 -3.97 -4.97
CA ALA A 61 -3.15 -2.69 -5.04
C ALA A 61 -2.22 -1.49 -4.87
N LEU A 62 -1.34 -1.51 -3.85
CA LEU A 62 -0.33 -0.46 -3.62
C LEU A 62 0.60 -0.30 -4.81
N TRP A 63 1.05 -1.41 -5.41
CA TRP A 63 1.87 -1.37 -6.61
C TRP A 63 1.14 -0.67 -7.75
N ARG A 64 -0.11 -1.07 -8.04
CA ARG A 64 -0.91 -0.41 -9.08
C ARG A 64 -1.08 1.08 -8.83
N GLU A 65 -1.46 1.48 -7.61
CA GLU A 65 -1.68 2.89 -7.28
C GLU A 65 -0.38 3.71 -7.31
N ALA A 66 0.74 3.15 -6.82
CA ALA A 66 2.02 3.84 -6.85
C ALA A 66 2.48 4.14 -8.30
N GLN A 67 2.20 3.24 -9.24
CA GLN A 67 2.54 3.41 -10.66
C GLN A 67 1.70 4.47 -11.38
N ARG A 68 0.57 4.92 -10.81
CA ARG A 68 -0.25 5.96 -11.42
C ARG A 68 0.47 7.31 -11.36
N PRO A 69 0.39 8.13 -12.42
CA PRO A 69 0.80 9.53 -12.33
C PRO A 69 0.00 10.25 -11.24
N PRO A 70 0.59 11.26 -10.56
CA PRO A 70 -0.13 12.09 -9.60
C PRO A 70 -1.31 12.84 -10.23
#